data_AF-A0A0S3T4F8-F1
#
_entry.id   AF-A0A0S3T4F8-F1
#
_cell.length_a   1.000
_cell.length_b   1.000
_cell.length_c   1.000
_cell.angle_alpha   90.00
_cell.angle_beta   90.00
_cell.angle_gamma   90.00
#
_symmetry.space_group_name_H-M   'P 1'
#
loop_
_entity.id
_entity.type
_entity.pdbx_description
1 polymer ?
#
loop_
_entity_poly.entity_id
_entity_poly.type
_entity_poly.pdbx_seq_one_letter_code
_entity_poly.pdbx_strand_id
1 'polypeptide(L)'
;MREEAMSRLYRSMRPKRLAIADLGCSSGPNTLLVMSEAIKVVEKLCRELKHESPEYQIYLNDLPGNDFNNIFKSLESFKERLRNEIEDE
;
A
#
# COMPACT_ATOMS: atom_id res chain seq x y z
N MET A 1 -14.02 7.37 -1.54
CA MET A 1 -13.12 8.46 -1.08
C MET A 1 -11.64 8.08 -1.21
N ARG A 2 -11.13 7.08 -0.48
CA ARG A 2 -9.71 6.67 -0.55
C ARG A 2 -9.26 6.28 -1.97
N GLU A 3 -9.94 5.31 -2.58
CA GLU A 3 -9.64 4.84 -3.95
C GLU A 3 -9.70 5.96 -4.98
N GLU A 4 -10.71 6.83 -4.92
CA GLU A 4 -10.87 7.96 -5.82
C GLU A 4 -9.71 8.97 -5.67
N ALA A 5 -9.30 9.28 -4.44
CA ALA A 5 -8.17 10.16 -4.18
C ALA A 5 -6.86 9.57 -4.70
N MET A 6 -6.61 8.28 -4.45
CA MET A 6 -5.44 7.57 -4.99
C MET A 6 -5.45 7.55 -6.51
N SER A 7 -6.61 7.29 -7.12
CA SER A 7 -6.76 7.27 -8.57
C SER A 7 -6.48 8.62 -9.20
N ARG A 8 -7.00 9.70 -8.60
CA ARG A 8 -6.76 11.06 -9.05
C ARG A 8 -5.28 11.45 -8.93
N LEU A 9 -4.65 11.14 -7.79
CA LEU A 9 -3.24 11.41 -7.55
C LEU A 9 -2.34 10.68 -8.54
N TYR A 10 -2.56 9.37 -8.75
CA TYR A 10 -1.74 8.58 -9.65
C TYR A 10 -1.89 9.05 -11.11
N ARG A 11 -3.13 9.31 -11.56
CA ARG A 11 -3.39 9.80 -12.92
C ARG A 11 -2.74 11.17 -13.20
N SER A 12 -2.66 12.05 -12.21
CA SER A 12 -2.07 13.38 -12.37
C SER A 12 -0.54 13.37 -12.31
N MET A 13 0.06 12.62 -11.38
CA MET A 13 1.50 12.68 -11.10
C MET A 13 2.31 11.60 -11.82
N ARG A 14 1.74 10.40 -12.04
CA ARG A 14 2.41 9.22 -12.61
C ARG A 14 3.82 8.99 -12.04
N PRO A 15 3.96 8.94 -10.70
CA PRO A 15 5.27 8.93 -10.10
C PRO A 15 5.96 7.57 -10.32
N LYS A 16 7.29 7.57 -10.48
CA LYS A 16 8.09 6.33 -10.46
C LYS A 16 8.17 5.69 -9.08
N ARG A 17 7.88 6.46 -8.03
CA ARG A 17 7.92 6.05 -6.63
C ARG A 17 6.75 6.68 -5.89
N LEU A 18 5.94 5.87 -5.23
CA LEU A 18 4.78 6.31 -4.47
C LEU A 18 5.00 6.05 -2.99
N ALA A 19 5.09 7.14 -2.22
CA ALA A 19 5.16 7.08 -0.76
C ALA A 19 3.73 7.13 -0.17
N ILE A 20 3.44 6.23 0.76
CA ILE A 20 2.17 6.12 1.47
C ILE A 20 2.48 6.11 2.96
N ALA A 21 1.76 6.91 3.74
CA ALA A 21 1.90 6.95 5.19
C ALA A 21 0.57 6.62 5.88
N ASP A 22 0.61 5.66 6.79
CA ASP A 22 -0.48 5.39 7.73
C ASP A 22 -0.15 6.03 9.08
N LEU A 23 -0.99 6.98 9.52
CA LEU A 23 -0.79 7.79 10.72
C LEU A 23 -1.77 7.32 11.81
N GLY A 24 -1.24 6.70 12.85
CA GLY A 24 -2.03 5.96 13.85
C GLY A 24 -2.30 4.52 13.41
N CYS A 25 -1.26 3.81 12.95
CA CYS A 25 -1.38 2.49 12.35
C CYS A 25 -1.80 1.38 13.34
N SER A 26 -1.70 1.62 14.65
CA SER A 26 -1.80 0.62 15.70
C SER A 26 -0.85 -0.57 15.42
N SER A 27 -1.14 -1.75 15.96
CA SER A 27 -0.34 -2.97 15.78
C SER A 27 -1.13 -4.11 15.13
N GLY A 28 -2.39 -3.89 14.78
CA GLY A 28 -3.27 -4.89 14.18
C GLY A 28 -3.06 -5.10 12.67
N PRO A 29 -3.72 -6.11 12.08
CA PRO A 29 -3.58 -6.42 10.65
C PRO A 29 -4.20 -5.35 9.72
N ASN A 30 -5.02 -4.45 10.28
CA ASN A 30 -5.76 -3.45 9.52
C ASN A 30 -4.84 -2.50 8.74
N THR A 31 -3.70 -2.11 9.31
CA THR A 31 -2.76 -1.21 8.61
C THR A 31 -2.26 -1.83 7.30
N LEU A 32 -1.89 -3.12 7.33
CA LEU A 32 -1.44 -3.86 6.16
C LEU A 32 -2.56 -4.04 5.13
N LEU A 33 -3.81 -4.27 5.57
CA LEU A 33 -4.96 -4.35 4.67
C LEU A 33 -5.16 -3.04 3.89
N VAL A 34 -5.13 -1.90 4.58
CA VAL A 34 -5.27 -0.58 3.96
C VAL A 34 -4.15 -0.33 2.94
N MET A 35 -2.93 -0.77 3.24
CA MET A 35 -1.80 -0.69 2.30
C MET A 35 -2.01 -1.56 1.06
N SER A 36 -2.48 -2.81 1.20
CA SER A 36 -2.81 -3.68 0.06
C SER A 36 -3.85 -3.02 -0.85
N GLU A 37 -4.96 -2.52 -0.28
CA GLU A 37 -6.01 -1.86 -1.04
C GLU A 37 -5.48 -0.64 -1.82
N ALA A 38 -4.62 0.17 -1.20
CA ALA A 38 -4.03 1.33 -1.87
C ALA A 38 -3.11 0.94 -3.03
N ILE A 39 -2.29 -0.10 -2.86
CA ILE A 39 -1.39 -0.62 -3.90
C ILE A 39 -2.20 -1.19 -5.06
N LYS A 40 -3.21 -2.01 -4.80
CA LYS A 40 -4.07 -2.61 -5.84
C LYS A 40 -4.73 -1.59 -6.73
N VAL A 41 -5.24 -0.50 -6.15
CA VAL A 41 -5.82 0.61 -6.93
C VAL A 41 -4.80 1.18 -7.91
N VAL A 42 -3.55 1.37 -7.46
CA VAL A 42 -2.49 1.90 -8.31
C VAL A 42 -2.06 0.88 -9.37
N GLU A 43 -1.88 -0.39 -9.01
CA GLU A 43 -1.55 -1.47 -9.96
C GLU A 43 -2.60 -1.63 -11.06
N LYS A 44 -3.88 -1.60 -10.68
CA LYS A 44 -4.99 -1.62 -11.64
C LYS A 44 -4.90 -0.46 -12.63
N LEU A 45 -4.60 0.75 -12.15
CA LEU A 45 -4.41 1.92 -13.00
C LEU A 45 -3.15 1.81 -13.87
N CYS A 46 -2.06 1.24 -13.37
CA CYS A 46 -0.86 0.97 -14.15
C CYS A 46 -1.20 0.09 -15.35
N ARG A 47 -1.97 -1.00 -15.13
CA ARG A 47 -2.44 -1.90 -16.18
C ARG A 47 -3.35 -1.22 -17.20
N GLU A 48 -4.37 -0.50 -16.72
CA GLU A 48 -5.31 0.25 -17.58
C GLU A 48 -4.59 1.26 -18.47
N LEU A 49 -3.55 1.92 -17.94
CA LEU A 49 -2.78 2.95 -18.63
C LEU A 49 -1.53 2.42 -19.33
N LYS A 50 -1.24 1.12 -19.24
CA LYS A 50 -0.01 0.47 -19.74
C LYS A 50 1.28 1.12 -19.22
N HIS A 51 1.29 1.50 -17.95
CA HIS A 51 2.46 2.00 -17.25
C HIS A 51 3.15 0.88 -16.46
N GLU A 52 4.44 1.08 -16.18
CA GLU A 52 5.17 0.26 -15.20
C GLU A 52 4.70 0.55 -13.77
N SER A 53 4.70 -0.48 -12.93
CA SER A 53 4.42 -0.38 -11.50
C SER A 53 5.44 0.53 -10.81
N PRO A 54 5.01 1.49 -9.97
CA PRO A 54 5.93 2.34 -9.24
C PRO A 54 6.60 1.59 -8.08
N GLU A 55 7.72 2.13 -7.59
CA GLU A 55 8.29 1.70 -6.31
C GLU A 55 7.38 2.17 -5.16
N TYR A 56 6.90 1.25 -4.32
CA TYR A 56 6.10 1.59 -3.15
C TYR A 56 6.96 1.79 -1.91
N GLN A 57 6.77 2.93 -1.24
CA GLN A 57 7.40 3.22 0.05
C GLN A 57 6.33 3.42 1.10
N ILE A 58 6.29 2.54 2.09
CA ILE A 58 5.26 2.55 3.13
C ILE A 58 5.87 3.04 4.45
N TYR A 59 5.24 4.06 5.04
CA TYR A 59 5.55 4.57 6.35
C TYR A 59 4.43 4.25 7.32
N LEU A 60 4.75 3.52 8.38
CA LEU A 60 3.81 3.19 9.45
C LEU A 60 4.18 4.02 10.67
N ASN A 61 3.28 4.90 11.10
CA ASN A 61 3.50 5.80 12.20
C ASN A 61 2.47 5.59 13.31
N ASP A 62 2.94 5.58 14.54
CA ASP A 62 2.13 5.61 15.75
C ASP A 62 3.00 6.15 16.90
N LEU A 63 2.39 6.30 18.08
CA LEU A 63 3.06 6.70 19.32
C LEU A 63 4.13 5.66 19.73
N PRO A 64 5.16 6.06 20.51
CA PRO A 64 6.24 5.17 20.93
C PRO A 64 5.81 3.89 21.68
N GLY A 65 4.60 3.87 22.23
CA GLY A 65 4.04 2.70 22.93
C GLY A 65 3.45 1.62 22.01
N ASN A 66 3.41 1.85 20.70
CA ASN A 66 2.85 0.89 19.75
C ASN A 66 3.78 -0.33 19.55
N ASP A 67 3.18 -1.52 19.38
CA ASP A 67 3.93 -2.74 19.09
C ASP A 67 4.16 -2.89 17.57
N PHE A 68 5.13 -2.15 17.05
CA PHE A 68 5.57 -2.31 15.66
C PHE A 68 6.13 -3.70 15.35
N ASN A 69 6.63 -4.44 16.35
CA ASN A 69 7.16 -5.77 16.12
C ASN A 69 6.07 -6.75 15.68
N ASN A 70 4.83 -6.56 16.13
CA ASN A 70 3.71 -7.37 15.66
C ASN A 70 3.45 -7.17 14.15
N ILE A 71 3.58 -5.94 13.67
CA ILE A 71 3.46 -5.63 12.25
C ILE A 71 4.63 -6.27 11.47
N PHE A 72 5.87 -6.11 11.96
CA PHE A 72 7.05 -6.65 11.27
C PHE A 72 7.04 -8.17 11.15
N LYS A 73 6.55 -8.88 12.18
CA LYS A 73 6.35 -10.34 12.12
C LYS A 73 5.38 -10.77 11.00
N SER A 74 4.41 -9.92 10.67
CA SER A 74 3.39 -10.18 9.66
C SER A 74 3.78 -9.69 8.26
N LEU A 75 4.94 -9.05 8.11
CA LEU A 75 5.29 -8.35 6.87
C LEU A 75 5.58 -9.29 5.70
N GLU A 76 6.25 -10.41 5.94
CA GLU A 76 6.60 -11.36 4.86
C GLU A 76 5.35 -12.08 4.32
N SER A 77 4.46 -12.53 5.21
CA SER A 77 3.19 -13.14 4.78
C SER A 77 2.27 -12.14 4.07
N PHE A 78 2.31 -10.87 4.47
CA PHE A 78 1.64 -9.80 3.75
C PHE A 78 2.19 -9.61 2.33
N LYS A 79 3.52 -9.53 2.16
CA LYS A 79 4.15 -9.36 0.84
C LYS A 79 3.81 -10.50 -0.11
N GLU A 80 3.81 -11.74 0.40
CA GLU A 80 3.43 -12.93 -0.37
C GLU A 80 1.97 -12.85 -0.83
N ARG A 81 1.05 -12.56 0.09
CA ARG A 81 -0.38 -12.38 -0.24
C ARG A 81 -0.60 -11.28 -1.28
N LEU A 82 0.01 -10.11 -1.07
CA LEU A 82 -0.12 -8.98 -1.98
C LEU A 82 0.39 -9.33 -3.39
N ARG A 83 1.51 -10.04 -3.50
CA ARG A 83 2.03 -10.47 -4.80
C ARG A 83 1.06 -11.38 -5.53
N ASN A 84 0.55 -12.41 -4.84
CA ASN A 84 -0.41 -13.35 -5.43
C ASN A 84 -1.68 -12.62 -5.87
N GLU A 85 -2.21 -11.74 -5.04
CA GLU A 85 -3.41 -10.95 -5.35
C GLU A 85 -3.20 -9.99 -6.55
N ILE A 86 -2.00 -9.45 -6.73
CA ILE A 86 -1.68 -8.64 -7.91
C ILE A 86 -1.54 -9.53 -9.15
N GLU A 87 -0.87 -10.69 -9.05
CA GLU A 87 -0.68 -11.61 -10.19
C GLU A 87 -1.99 -12.26 -10.68
N ASP A 88 -2.94 -12.50 -9.77
CA ASP A 88 -4.23 -13.15 -10.06
C ASP A 88 -5.30 -12.18 -10.65
N GLU A 89 -5.13 -10.86 -10.47
CA GLU A 89 -5.93 -9.80 -11.12
C GLU A 89 -5.37 -9.43 -12.51
#